data_AF-A0A261D3I3-F1
#
_entry.id   AF-A0A261D3I3-F1
#
_cell.length_a   1.000
_cell.length_b   1.000
_cell.length_c   1.000
_cell.angle_alpha   90.00
_cell.angle_beta   90.00
_cell.angle_gamma   90.00
#
_symmetry.space_group_name_H-M   'P 1'
#
loop_
_entity.id
_entity.type
_entity.pdbx_description
1 polymer ?
#
loop_
_entity_poly.entity_id
_entity_poly.type
_entity_poly.pdbx_seq_one_letter_code
_entity_poly.pdbx_strand_id
1 'polypeptide(L)' 'MTTTQNDSPLGNLMSDSMRFGPAPTRSREVAVIVSTFVLFGIISLVAAAPVVVMAIAAAAIVVMFAIRWAVGSRKWGSR' A
#
# COMPACT_ATOMS: atom_id res chain seq x y z
N MET A 1 -1.86 7.63 -19.25
CA MET A 1 -1.80 8.29 -17.92
C MET A 1 -0.43 8.93 -17.83
N THR A 2 -0.36 10.22 -18.15
CA THR A 2 0.85 11.03 -18.15
C THR A 2 1.34 11.19 -16.72
N THR A 3 2.47 10.57 -16.37
CA THR A 3 3.17 10.87 -15.13
C THR A 3 3.87 12.21 -15.31
N THR A 4 3.24 13.29 -14.86
CA THR A 4 3.91 14.59 -14.82
C THR A 4 5.02 14.52 -13.77
N GLN A 5 6.23 14.85 -14.21
CA GLN A 5 7.47 14.84 -13.43
C GLN A 5 7.47 15.80 -12.21
N ASN A 6 6.36 16.50 -11.96
CA ASN A 6 6.21 17.57 -10.96
C ASN A 6 5.25 17.22 -9.80
N ASP A 7 4.73 15.99 -9.72
CA ASP A 7 3.79 15.63 -8.65
C ASP A 7 4.52 15.45 -7.30
N SER A 8 3.99 16.06 -6.24
CA SER A 8 4.59 15.97 -4.90
C SER A 8 4.71 14.51 -4.44
N PRO A 9 5.75 14.15 -3.64
CA PRO A 9 5.90 12.78 -3.11
C PRO A 9 4.65 12.30 -2.36
N LEU A 10 4.00 13.21 -1.63
CA LEU A 10 2.75 12.92 -0.92
C LEU A 10 1.59 12.67 -1.88
N GLY A 11 1.44 13.49 -2.93
CA GLY A 11 0.40 13.29 -3.95
C GLY A 11 0.53 11.94 -4.66
N ASN A 12 1.77 11.54 -4.96
CA ASN A 12 2.07 10.22 -5.52
C ASN A 12 1.70 9.09 -4.56
N LEU A 13 2.03 9.22 -3.26
CA LEU A 13 1.68 8.23 -2.25
C LEU A 13 0.16 8.08 -2.10
N MET A 14 -0.57 9.20 -2.03
CA MET A 14 -2.03 9.17 -1.94
C MET A 14 -2.65 8.52 -3.18
N SER A 15 -2.22 8.92 -4.37
CA SER A 15 -2.70 8.32 -5.62
C SER A 15 -2.44 6.81 -5.69
N ASP A 16 -1.24 6.36 -5.30
CA ASP A 16 -0.88 4.93 -5.32
C ASP A 16 -1.67 4.12 -4.28
N SER A 17 -1.98 4.72 -3.13
CA SER A 17 -2.78 4.08 -2.07
C SER A 17 -4.24 3.87 -2.46
N MET A 18 -4.81 4.76 -3.28
CA MET A 18 -6.21 4.70 -3.72
C MET A 18 -6.40 3.90 -5.01
N ARG A 19 -5.31 3.57 -5.71
CA ARG A 19 -5.36 2.87 -6.99
C ARG A 19 -5.55 1.36 -6.82
N PHE A 20 -6.39 0.77 -7.67
CA PHE A 20 -6.44 -0.68 -7.86
C PHE A 20 -5.24 -1.15 -8.69
N GLY A 21 -4.39 -1.99 -8.08
CA GLY A 21 -3.17 -2.55 -8.67
C GLY A 21 -1.89 -1.87 -8.19
N PRO A 22 -0.71 -2.46 -8.48
CA PRO A 22 0.58 -2.04 -7.91
C PRO A 22 1.01 -0.65 -8.35
N ALA A 23 1.76 0.03 -7.49
CA ALA A 23 2.41 1.31 -7.77
C ALA A 23 3.41 1.18 -8.94
N PRO A 24 3.75 2.30 -9.62
CA PRO A 24 4.61 2.28 -10.80
C PRO A 24 6.01 1.71 -10.57
N THR A 25 6.55 1.81 -9.35
CA THR A 25 7.90 1.36 -8.98
C THR A 25 7.89 0.59 -7.67
N ARG A 26 8.91 -0.27 -7.47
CA ARG A 26 9.11 -1.02 -6.21
C ARG A 26 9.17 -0.09 -5.00
N SER A 27 9.95 0.99 -5.09
CA SER A 27 10.11 1.95 -3.99
C SER A 27 8.80 2.62 -3.60
N ARG A 28 7.94 2.94 -4.58
CA ARG A 28 6.63 3.55 -4.31
C ARG A 28 5.67 2.56 -3.64
N GLU A 29 5.67 1.29 -4.08
CA GLU A 29 4.84 0.27 -3.42
C GLU A 29 5.28 0.03 -1.97
N VAL A 30 6.58 0.02 -1.70
CA VAL A 30 7.09 -0.09 -0.31
C VAL A 30 6.60 1.08 0.55
N ALA A 31 6.61 2.31 0.03
CA ALA A 31 6.08 3.47 0.75
C ALA A 31 4.58 3.31 1.08
N VAL A 32 3.78 2.81 0.13
CA VAL A 32 2.35 2.50 0.36
C VAL A 32 2.19 1.43 1.44
N ILE A 33 2.95 0.34 1.38
CA ILE A 33 2.89 -0.75 2.37
C ILE A 33 3.20 -0.21 3.77
N VAL A 34 4.31 0.50 3.94
CA VAL A 34 4.73 1.06 5.23
C VAL A 34 3.70 2.04 5.77
N SER A 35 3.24 2.99 4.95
CA SER A 35 2.22 3.96 5.36
C SER A 35 0.91 3.29 5.79
N THR A 36 0.53 2.19 5.12
CA THR A 36 -0.67 1.43 5.45
C THR A 36 -0.55 0.71 6.79
N PHE A 37 0.60 0.10 7.08
CA PHE A 37 0.82 -0.55 8.38
C PHE A 37 0.92 0.46 9.53
N VAL A 38 1.50 1.63 9.29
CA VAL A 38 1.49 2.73 10.27
C VAL A 38 0.05 3.17 10.56
N LEU A 39 -0.76 3.43 9.52
CA LEU A 39 -2.15 3.83 9.69
C LEU A 39 -2.98 2.73 10.36
N PHE A 40 -2.79 1.47 9.96
CA PHE A 40 -3.43 0.32 10.59
C PHE A 40 -3.09 0.25 12.08
N GLY A 41 -1.83 0.43 12.46
CA GLY A 41 -1.41 0.49 13.87
C GLY A 41 -2.08 1.61 14.66
N ILE A 42 -2.17 2.81 14.07
CA ILE A 42 -2.88 3.94 14.71
C ILE A 42 -4.36 3.62 14.92
N ILE A 43 -5.04 3.11 13.88
CA ILE A 43 -6.46 2.73 13.96
C ILE A 43 -6.65 1.62 15.01
N SER A 44 -5.72 0.66 15.07
CA SER A 44 -5.74 -0.43 16.04
C SER A 44 -5.76 0.06 17.47
N LEU A 45 -4.90 1.04 17.78
CA LEU A 45 -4.78 1.61 19.12
C LEU A 45 -6.02 2.41 19.50
N VAL A 46 -6.57 3.20 18.56
CA VAL A 46 -7.72 4.07 18.81
C VAL A 46 -9.02 3.27 18.92
N ALA A 47 -9.22 2.28 18.05
CA ALA A 47 -10.46 1.50 18.01
C ALA A 47 -10.58 0.51 19.18
N ALA A 48 -9.47 0.20 19.87
CA ALA A 48 -9.40 -0.80 20.95
C ALA A 48 -10.10 -2.13 20.57
N ALA A 49 -10.00 -2.51 19.30
CA ALA A 49 -10.73 -3.63 18.76
C ALA A 49 -10.18 -4.99 19.27
N PRO A 50 -11.03 -6.04 19.33
CA PRO A 50 -10.60 -7.35 19.79
C PRO A 50 -9.43 -7.91 18.96
N VAL A 51 -8.46 -8.53 19.63
CA VAL A 51 -7.23 -9.06 18.99
C VAL A 51 -7.53 -9.96 17.79
N VAL A 52 -8.57 -10.80 17.87
CA VAL A 52 -8.99 -11.69 16.78
C VAL A 52 -9.41 -10.89 15.54
N VAL A 53 -10.17 -9.81 15.71
CA VAL A 53 -10.60 -8.93 14.60
C VAL A 53 -9.38 -8.27 13.96
N MET A 54 -8.43 -7.82 14.78
CA MET A 54 -7.20 -7.19 14.31
C MET A 54 -6.31 -8.17 13.55
N ALA A 55 -6.22 -9.42 13.99
CA ALA A 55 -5.48 -10.46 13.29
C ALA A 55 -6.09 -10.76 11.91
N ILE A 56 -7.42 -10.84 11.82
CA ILE A 56 -8.12 -11.05 10.54
C ILE A 56 -7.86 -9.88 9.58
N ALA A 57 -8.00 -8.64 10.08
CA ALA A 57 -7.75 -7.45 9.27
C ALA A 57 -6.29 -7.37 8.79
N ALA A 58 -5.33 -7.64 9.67
CA ALA A 58 -3.91 -7.69 9.32
C ALA A 58 -3.63 -8.76 8.26
N ALA A 59 -4.20 -9.97 8.39
CA ALA A 59 -4.05 -11.04 7.42
C ALA A 59 -4.59 -10.62 6.04
N ALA A 60 -5.77 -9.99 5.99
CA ALA A 60 -6.35 -9.48 4.75
C ALA A 60 -5.45 -8.41 4.08
N ILE A 61 -4.90 -7.48 4.87
CA ILE A 61 -3.96 -6.45 4.39
C ILE A 61 -2.70 -7.10 3.80
N VAL A 62 -2.11 -8.07 4.50
CA VAL A 62 -0.92 -8.80 4.02
C VAL A 62 -1.20 -9.51 2.71
N VAL A 63 -2.32 -10.22 2.60
CA VAL A 63 -2.72 -10.93 1.37
C VAL A 63 -2.92 -9.94 0.22
N MET A 64 -3.58 -8.81 0.46
CA MET A 64 -3.78 -7.77 -0.54
C MET A 64 -2.44 -7.25 -1.09
N PHE A 65 -1.50 -6.93 -0.20
CA PHE A 65 -0.18 -6.45 -0.62
C PHE A 65 0.69 -7.54 -1.25
N ALA A 66 0.54 -8.80 -0.84
CA ALA A 66 1.22 -9.91 -1.50
C ALA A 66 0.77 -10.06 -2.96
N ILE A 67 -0.54 -9.94 -3.23
CA ILE A 67 -1.09 -9.96 -4.60
C ILE A 67 -0.55 -8.76 -5.40
N ARG A 68 -0.64 -7.55 -4.84
CA ARG A 68 -0.10 -6.34 -5.51
C ARG A 68 1.37 -6.48 -5.83
N TRP A 69 2.16 -6.99 -4.88
CA TRP A 69 3.59 -7.23 -5.05
C TRP A 69 3.87 -8.25 -6.15
N ALA A 70 3.15 -9.38 -6.19
CA ALA A 70 3.30 -10.39 -7.23
C ALA A 70 2.93 -9.88 -8.63
N VAL A 71 1.92 -9.02 -8.74
CA VAL A 71 1.55 -8.38 -10.01
C VAL A 71 2.57 -7.31 -10.40
N GLY A 72 3.06 -6.54 -9.42
CA GLY A 72 4.02 -5.46 -9.61
C GLY A 72 5.38 -5.99 -10.04
N SER A 73 5.86 -7.07 -9.43
CA SER A 73 7.17 -7.67 -9.72
C SER A 73 7.34 -8.10 -11.16
N ARG A 74 6.25 -8.49 -11.83
CA ARG A 74 6.23 -8.82 -13.27
C ARG A 74 6.36 -7.59 -14.19
N LYS A 75 6.12 -6.38 -13.67
CA LYS A 75 6.08 -5.13 -14.44
C LYS A 75 7.23 -4.20 -14.09
N TRP A 76 7.73 -4.25 -12.85
CA TRP A 76 8.84 -3.44 -12.37
C TRP A 76 10.16 -3.91 -13.00
N GLY A 77 10.64 -3.17 -14.00
CA GLY A 77 11.87 -3.48 -14.75
C GLY A 77 11.65 -3.72 -16.25
N SER A 78 10.39 -3.83 -16.68
CA SER A 78 10.00 -3.96 -18.10
C SER A 78 9.57 -2.62 -18.71
N ARG A 79 10.04 -1.51 -18.15
CA ARG A 79 9.74 -0.14 -18.58
C ARG A 79 11.02 0.65 -18.71
#